data_AF-A0A3E2GSU1-F1
#
_entry.id   AF-A0A3E2GSU1-F1
#
_cell.length_a   1.000
_cell.length_b   1.000
_cell.length_c   1.000
_cell.angle_alpha   90.00
_cell.angle_beta   90.00
_cell.angle_gamma   90.00
#
_symmetry.space_group_name_H-M   'P 1'
#
loop_
_entity.id
_entity.type
_entity.pdbx_description
1 polymer ?
#
loop_
_entity_poly.entity_id
_entity_poly.type
_entity_poly.pdbx_seq_one_letter_code
_entity_poly.pdbx_strand_id
1 'polypeptide(L)'
;MPSKPISQGYKLFGVADHGYLYNFIWSSKAWSIIEVFWKPELTKTGSLVRELALSLPRHHITIYMDNYFSSIPLFEELRKCQFGAVGTTRPHAQLPQVFKILKDKFKKELQWNTLLAKVVDNTLCLAWQDNNIVLALTNIHTVDTTETFRDKVRRRPAKTSTSARQARAPFGNQPTKELAIPVVIDDYNHYIGGVDIANQFRAEYETHRTAFPTWWPLFYWMVDIAVVNAYRLCVLQQKEAKIEHPVTYLSFRQQLYIALLDNSKKVRALRLVLTLTPCRTFISEFHR
;
A
#
# COMPACT_ATOMS: atom_id res chain seq x y z
N MET A 1 -6.08 -17.33 2.34
CA MET A 1 -6.78 -16.19 2.97
C MET A 1 -8.17 -16.14 2.37
N PRO A 2 -9.26 -16.26 3.15
CA PRO A 2 -10.61 -16.55 2.62
C PRO A 2 -11.17 -15.51 1.65
N SER A 3 -10.73 -14.24 1.74
CA SER A 3 -11.21 -13.12 0.93
C SER A 3 -10.25 -12.68 -0.18
N LYS A 4 -9.15 -13.41 -0.40
CA LYS A 4 -8.18 -13.11 -1.46
C LYS A 4 -8.37 -14.06 -2.64
N PRO A 5 -8.13 -13.62 -3.89
CA PRO A 5 -8.23 -14.46 -5.08
C PRO A 5 -7.39 -15.75 -4.99
N ILE A 6 -6.25 -15.67 -4.31
CA ILE A 6 -5.37 -16.81 -4.02
C ILE A 6 -5.58 -17.24 -2.57
N SER A 7 -6.08 -18.47 -2.40
CA SER A 7 -6.45 -19.01 -1.09
C SER A 7 -5.25 -19.51 -0.28
N GLN A 8 -4.14 -19.88 -0.93
CA GLN A 8 -2.92 -20.39 -0.31
C GLN A 8 -1.68 -19.70 -0.87
N GLY A 9 -0.78 -19.26 0.01
CA GLY A 9 0.46 -18.59 -0.39
C GLY A 9 1.13 -17.87 0.78
N TYR A 10 2.25 -17.21 0.47
CA TYR A 10 2.93 -16.34 1.41
C TYR A 10 2.16 -15.02 1.60
N LYS A 11 2.19 -14.50 2.82
CA LYS A 11 1.74 -13.14 3.11
C LYS A 11 2.97 -12.25 3.18
N LEU A 12 2.98 -11.18 2.39
CA LEU A 12 4.06 -10.21 2.35
C LEU A 12 3.54 -8.91 2.94
N PHE A 13 4.25 -8.40 3.94
CA PHE A 13 4.01 -7.14 4.59
C PHE A 13 5.12 -6.19 4.21
N GLY A 14 4.79 -5.02 3.71
CA GLY A 14 5.77 -4.10 3.15
C GLY A 14 5.54 -2.67 3.60
N VAL A 15 6.61 -1.89 3.63
CA VAL A 15 6.57 -0.43 3.77
C VAL A 15 7.06 0.20 2.47
N ALA A 16 6.22 1.05 1.88
CA ALA A 16 6.44 1.62 0.56
C ALA A 16 6.09 3.10 0.53
N ASP A 17 6.74 3.83 -0.38
CA ASP A 17 6.43 5.21 -0.71
C ASP A 17 6.26 5.37 -2.22
N HIS A 18 5.10 5.87 -2.66
CA HIS A 18 4.78 6.07 -4.08
C HIS A 18 5.13 4.86 -4.98
N GLY A 19 4.93 3.63 -4.50
CA GLY A 19 5.24 2.40 -5.23
C GLY A 19 6.69 1.88 -5.11
N TYR A 20 7.59 2.61 -4.45
CA TYR A 20 8.92 2.11 -4.10
C TYR A 20 8.86 1.36 -2.77
N LEU A 21 9.21 0.08 -2.76
CA LEU A 21 9.19 -0.76 -1.56
C LEU A 21 10.54 -0.68 -0.85
N TYR A 22 10.57 -0.14 0.38
CA TYR A 22 11.80 -0.03 1.17
C TYR A 22 12.19 -1.34 1.83
N ASN A 23 11.23 -1.98 2.50
CA ASN A 23 11.45 -3.22 3.19
C ASN A 23 10.18 -4.07 3.20
N PHE A 24 10.34 -5.38 3.39
CA PHE A 24 9.26 -6.33 3.51
C PHE A 24 9.59 -7.46 4.47
N ILE A 25 8.55 -7.98 5.12
CA ILE A 25 8.60 -9.18 5.96
C ILE A 25 7.56 -10.15 5.40
N TRP A 26 7.95 -11.41 5.29
CA TRP A 26 7.07 -12.47 4.83
C TRP A 26 6.59 -13.33 6.00
N SER A 27 5.38 -13.87 5.88
CA SER A 27 4.85 -14.89 6.78
C SER A 27 4.17 -15.99 5.98
N SER A 28 4.05 -17.17 6.56
CA SER A 28 3.30 -18.30 6.01
C SER A 28 2.27 -18.79 7.03
N LYS A 29 1.47 -19.81 6.67
CA LYS A 29 0.57 -20.44 7.64
C LYS A 29 1.32 -21.27 8.69
N ALA A 30 2.45 -21.86 8.30
CA ALA A 30 3.31 -22.67 9.16
C ALA A 30 4.20 -21.81 10.05
N TRP A 31 4.74 -20.74 9.49
CA TRP A 31 5.53 -19.73 10.18
C TRP A 31 4.70 -18.46 10.27
N SER A 32 4.03 -18.25 11.41
CA SER A 32 3.26 -17.04 11.68
C SER A 32 4.15 -15.78 11.60
N ILE A 33 3.60 -14.57 11.84
CA ILE A 33 4.44 -13.37 11.95
C ILE A 33 5.58 -13.69 12.93
N ILE A 34 6.82 -13.66 12.42
CA ILE A 34 7.99 -14.18 13.10
C ILE A 34 8.11 -13.48 14.47
N GLU A 35 8.25 -14.26 15.55
CA GLU A 35 8.35 -13.74 16.93
C GLU A 35 9.67 -13.01 17.21
N VAL A 36 10.59 -13.00 16.25
CA VAL A 36 11.91 -12.36 16.33
C VAL A 36 11.81 -10.85 16.63
N PHE A 37 10.72 -10.20 16.24
CA PHE A 37 10.52 -8.76 16.45
C PHE A 37 9.53 -8.43 17.57
N TRP A 38 9.23 -9.39 18.45
CA TRP A 38 8.18 -9.23 19.45
C TRP A 38 8.53 -8.15 20.48
N LYS A 39 7.64 -7.15 20.58
CA LYS A 39 7.60 -6.21 21.68
C LYS A 39 6.42 -6.57 22.59
N PRO A 40 6.63 -6.91 23.88
CA PRO A 40 5.57 -7.40 24.77
C PRO A 40 4.34 -6.49 24.90
N GLU A 41 4.53 -5.17 24.84
CA GLU A 41 3.44 -4.20 24.95
C GLU A 41 2.60 -4.05 23.67
N LEU A 42 3.03 -4.68 22.58
CA LEU A 42 2.40 -4.60 21.26
C LEU A 42 1.77 -5.92 20.83
N THR A 43 0.78 -5.80 19.94
CA THR A 43 0.28 -6.95 19.19
C THR A 43 1.37 -7.49 18.25
N LYS A 44 1.25 -8.74 17.78
CA LYS A 44 2.16 -9.30 16.77
C LYS A 44 2.24 -8.44 15.50
N THR A 45 1.10 -7.87 15.07
CA THR A 45 1.04 -6.97 13.91
C THR A 45 1.65 -5.60 14.21
N GLY A 46 1.46 -5.06 15.42
CA GLY A 46 2.08 -3.80 15.83
C GLY A 46 3.60 -3.93 15.95
N SER A 47 4.09 -5.04 16.50
CA SER A 47 5.52 -5.37 16.54
C SER A 47 6.13 -5.40 15.13
N LEU A 48 5.42 -6.00 14.17
CA LEU A 48 5.83 -6.01 12.76
C LEU A 48 5.88 -4.61 12.14
N VAL A 49 4.88 -3.75 12.41
CA VAL A 49 4.89 -2.37 11.90
C VAL A 49 6.04 -1.57 12.49
N ARG A 50 6.28 -1.72 13.80
CA ARG A 50 7.42 -1.10 14.47
C ARG A 50 8.75 -1.51 13.82
N GLU A 51 8.93 -2.79 13.51
CA GLU A 51 10.14 -3.26 12.85
C GLU A 51 10.31 -2.66 11.44
N LEU A 52 9.24 -2.69 10.63
CA LEU A 52 9.27 -2.08 9.31
C LEU A 52 9.57 -0.57 9.38
N ALA A 53 9.02 0.13 10.37
CA ALA A 53 9.29 1.55 10.61
C ALA A 53 10.77 1.80 10.93
N LEU A 54 11.34 1.02 11.86
CA LEU A 54 12.73 1.16 12.29
C LEU A 54 13.73 0.81 11.18
N SER A 55 13.34 0.00 10.21
CA SER A 55 14.18 -0.33 9.05
C SER A 55 14.31 0.82 8.03
N LEU A 56 13.53 1.89 8.19
CA LEU A 56 13.56 3.03 7.27
C LEU A 56 14.82 3.88 7.48
N PRO A 57 15.40 4.45 6.42
CA PRO A 57 16.65 5.20 6.49
C PRO A 57 16.52 6.56 7.19
N ARG A 58 15.30 6.99 7.53
CA ARG A 58 15.01 8.30 8.13
C ARG A 58 13.98 8.14 9.24
N HIS A 59 14.20 8.89 10.31
CA HIS A 59 13.21 9.16 11.36
C HIS A 59 12.38 10.39 11.00
N HIS A 60 11.34 10.71 11.78
CA HIS A 60 10.46 11.87 11.57
C HIS A 60 9.60 11.82 10.29
N ILE A 61 9.30 10.61 9.82
CA ILE A 61 8.33 10.38 8.74
C ILE A 61 6.99 9.88 9.29
N THR A 62 5.93 10.08 8.52
CA THR A 62 4.58 9.64 8.88
C THR A 62 4.25 8.32 8.21
N ILE A 63 3.79 7.35 9.00
CA ILE A 63 3.39 6.02 8.55
C ILE A 63 1.87 5.97 8.43
N TYR A 64 1.41 5.65 7.22
CA TYR A 64 0.00 5.44 6.93
C TYR A 64 -0.29 3.94 6.87
N MET A 65 -1.28 3.47 7.63
CA MET A 65 -1.55 2.03 7.75
C MET A 65 -3.04 1.68 7.78
N ASP A 66 -3.37 0.49 7.29
CA ASP A 66 -4.74 -0.02 7.31
C ASP A 66 -5.17 -0.47 8.72
N ASN A 67 -6.47 -0.67 8.89
CA ASN A 67 -7.12 -1.11 10.13
C ASN A 67 -6.63 -2.45 10.68
N TYR A 68 -6.00 -3.29 9.85
CA TYR A 68 -5.43 -4.55 10.32
C TYR A 68 -4.24 -4.35 11.27
N PHE A 69 -3.53 -3.23 11.15
CA PHE A 69 -2.34 -2.94 11.93
C PHE A 69 -2.58 -1.98 13.10
N SER A 70 -3.63 -1.17 13.01
CA SER A 70 -3.84 -0.03 13.90
C SER A 70 -4.27 -0.41 15.32
N SER A 71 -3.53 0.06 16.33
CA SER A 71 -3.87 -0.03 17.76
C SER A 71 -3.34 1.18 18.53
N ILE A 72 -3.96 1.54 19.66
CA ILE A 72 -3.52 2.70 20.45
C ILE A 72 -2.07 2.54 20.97
N PRO A 73 -1.67 1.39 21.56
CA PRO A 73 -0.29 1.19 22.02
C PRO A 73 0.76 1.31 20.92
N LEU A 74 0.41 0.91 19.68
CA LEU A 74 1.31 1.05 18.53
C LEU A 74 1.56 2.53 18.19
N PHE A 75 0.53 3.38 18.24
CA PHE A 75 0.66 4.79 17.89
C PHE A 75 1.50 5.55 18.93
N GLU A 76 1.37 5.18 20.21
CA GLU A 76 2.21 5.69 21.28
C GLU A 76 3.67 5.23 21.10
N GLU A 77 3.90 3.96 20.79
CA GLU A 77 5.25 3.43 20.54
C GLU A 77 5.91 4.08 19.32
N LEU A 78 5.19 4.23 18.21
CA LEU A 78 5.72 4.91 17.02
C LEU A 78 6.11 6.34 17.33
N ARG A 79 5.34 7.04 18.18
CA ARG A 79 5.70 8.38 18.65
C ARG A 79 7.00 8.38 19.45
N LYS A 80 7.19 7.40 20.35
CA LYS A 80 8.45 7.21 21.11
C LYS A 80 9.63 6.96 20.18
N CYS A 81 9.41 6.22 19.09
CA CYS A 81 10.39 6.00 18.02
C CYS A 81 10.51 7.17 17.02
N GLN A 82 9.94 8.35 17.32
CA GLN A 82 9.98 9.56 16.50
C GLN A 82 9.33 9.42 15.11
N PHE A 83 8.28 8.59 15.00
CA PHE A 83 7.45 8.45 13.80
C PHE A 83 6.05 9.03 14.00
N GLY A 84 5.56 9.71 12.96
CA GLY A 84 4.14 10.02 12.82
C GLY A 84 3.37 8.77 12.40
N ALA A 85 2.10 8.69 12.77
CA ALA A 85 1.23 7.58 12.41
C ALA A 85 -0.20 8.05 12.16
N VAL A 86 -0.81 7.52 11.10
CA VAL A 86 -2.22 7.71 10.75
C VAL A 86 -2.77 6.37 10.27
N GLY A 87 -3.94 5.97 10.77
CA GLY A 87 -4.55 4.72 10.34
C GLY A 87 -6.04 4.68 10.61
N THR A 88 -6.77 3.94 9.78
CA THR A 88 -8.16 3.61 10.10
C THR A 88 -8.20 2.52 11.16
N THR A 89 -9.28 2.41 11.94
CA THR A 89 -9.40 1.35 12.95
C THR A 89 -10.79 0.70 12.94
N ARG A 90 -10.83 -0.54 13.40
CA ARG A 90 -12.10 -1.24 13.70
C ARG A 90 -12.41 -1.06 15.20
N PRO A 91 -13.68 -1.16 15.60
CA PRO A 91 -14.01 -1.24 17.02
C PRO A 91 -13.23 -2.37 17.68
N HIS A 92 -12.49 -2.05 18.73
CA HIS A 92 -11.72 -2.98 19.53
C HIS A 92 -11.77 -2.54 21.00
N ALA A 93 -11.35 -3.41 21.92
CA ALA A 93 -11.55 -3.21 23.35
C ALA A 93 -10.87 -1.95 23.92
N GLN A 94 -9.73 -1.53 23.35
CA GLN A 94 -8.96 -0.37 23.81
C GLN A 94 -9.51 0.97 23.31
N LEU A 95 -10.35 0.95 22.26
CA LEU A 95 -10.96 2.18 21.76
C LEU A 95 -12.01 2.69 22.75
N PRO A 96 -12.14 4.01 22.98
CA PRO A 96 -13.19 4.55 23.83
C PRO A 96 -14.57 3.98 23.50
N GLN A 97 -15.28 3.52 24.53
CA GLN A 97 -16.58 2.85 24.39
C GLN A 97 -17.62 3.71 23.64
N VAL A 98 -17.51 5.03 23.77
CA VAL A 98 -18.31 6.01 23.02
C VAL A 98 -18.22 5.76 21.51
N PHE A 99 -17.03 5.55 20.95
CA PHE A 99 -16.86 5.30 19.51
C PHE A 99 -17.40 3.95 19.05
N LYS A 100 -17.34 2.93 19.92
CA LYS A 100 -17.97 1.63 19.65
C LYS A 100 -19.48 1.76 19.58
N ILE A 101 -20.08 2.42 20.57
CA ILE A 101 -21.52 2.70 20.63
C ILE A 101 -21.96 3.52 19.41
N LEU A 102 -21.21 4.55 19.04
CA LEU A 102 -21.48 5.37 17.86
C LEU A 102 -21.55 4.50 16.60
N LYS A 103 -20.55 3.63 16.39
CA LYS A 103 -20.49 2.78 15.18
C LYS A 103 -21.59 1.73 15.12
N ASP A 104 -21.97 1.17 16.26
CA ASP A 104 -22.94 0.09 16.35
C ASP A 104 -24.39 0.59 16.31
N LYS A 105 -24.70 1.68 17.02
CA LYS A 105 -26.08 2.18 17.20
C LYS A 105 -26.42 3.39 16.34
N PHE A 106 -25.49 4.34 16.19
CA PHE A 106 -25.78 5.67 15.63
C PHE A 106 -25.37 5.85 14.15
N LYS A 107 -25.11 4.75 13.45
CA LYS A 107 -24.60 4.75 12.06
C LYS A 107 -25.41 5.60 11.07
N LYS A 108 -26.73 5.70 11.28
CA LYS A 108 -27.66 6.45 10.42
C LYS A 108 -28.15 7.78 11.02
N GLU A 109 -27.82 8.05 12.27
CA GLU A 109 -28.36 9.18 13.03
C GLU A 109 -27.45 10.40 12.99
N LEU A 110 -26.14 10.19 12.84
CA LEU A 110 -25.20 11.30 12.68
C LEU A 110 -25.38 11.99 11.33
N GLN A 111 -25.30 13.32 11.36
CA GLN A 111 -25.28 14.14 10.16
C GLN A 111 -23.99 13.90 9.37
N TRP A 112 -24.07 14.02 8.05
CA TRP A 112 -22.89 13.92 7.22
C TRP A 112 -21.86 14.98 7.64
N ASN A 113 -20.59 14.58 7.66
CA ASN A 113 -19.43 15.37 8.06
C ASN A 113 -19.29 15.67 9.55
N THR A 114 -20.10 15.07 10.42
CA THR A 114 -19.87 15.15 11.87
C THR A 114 -18.53 14.49 12.21
N LEU A 115 -17.66 15.22 12.91
CA LEU A 115 -16.37 14.77 13.42
C LEU A 115 -16.39 14.77 14.95
N LEU A 116 -16.09 13.64 15.55
CA LEU A 116 -15.94 13.48 17.00
C LEU A 116 -14.54 13.00 17.31
N ALA A 117 -13.90 13.60 18.29
CA ALA A 117 -12.51 13.35 18.62
C ALA A 117 -12.33 13.15 20.13
N LYS A 118 -11.43 12.25 20.52
CA LYS A 118 -11.00 12.08 21.91
C LYS A 118 -9.55 11.64 21.93
N VAL A 119 -8.73 12.29 22.76
CA VAL A 119 -7.34 11.89 22.98
C VAL A 119 -7.30 10.79 24.05
N VAL A 120 -6.54 9.73 23.76
CA VAL A 120 -6.24 8.61 24.67
C VAL A 120 -4.76 8.30 24.52
N ASP A 121 -4.00 8.34 25.61
CA ASP A 121 -2.57 7.99 25.64
C ASP A 121 -1.75 8.69 24.52
N ASN A 122 -1.93 10.01 24.39
CA ASN A 122 -1.30 10.85 23.35
C ASN A 122 -1.62 10.46 21.90
N THR A 123 -2.65 9.63 21.71
CA THR A 123 -3.20 9.24 20.42
C THR A 123 -4.59 9.84 20.27
N LEU A 124 -4.79 10.59 19.18
CA LEU A 124 -6.08 11.16 18.83
C LEU A 124 -6.94 10.07 18.18
N CYS A 125 -8.03 9.71 18.85
CA CYS A 125 -9.05 8.81 18.34
C CYS A 125 -10.18 9.63 17.70
N LEU A 126 -10.54 9.30 16.46
CA LEU A 126 -11.49 10.05 15.65
C LEU A 126 -12.62 9.15 15.16
N ALA A 127 -13.83 9.73 15.12
CA ALA A 127 -14.97 9.19 14.41
C ALA A 127 -15.51 10.25 13.45
N TRP A 128 -15.52 9.92 12.16
CA TRP A 128 -16.03 10.80 11.12
C TRP A 128 -17.20 10.14 10.39
N GLN A 129 -18.31 10.88 10.27
CA GLN A 129 -19.49 10.45 9.55
C GLN A 129 -19.37 10.81 8.06
N ASP A 130 -19.09 9.82 7.22
CA ASP A 130 -19.28 9.95 5.77
C ASP A 130 -20.50 9.15 5.34
N ASN A 131 -20.29 8.09 4.57
CA ASN A 131 -21.34 7.14 4.27
C ASN A 131 -21.64 6.18 5.43
N ASN A 132 -20.57 5.78 6.11
CA ASN A 132 -20.59 5.04 7.36
C ASN A 132 -19.58 5.72 8.28
N ILE A 133 -19.69 5.46 9.58
CA ILE A 133 -18.72 5.97 10.55
C ILE A 133 -17.35 5.35 10.28
N VAL A 134 -16.41 6.21 9.88
CA VAL A 134 -15.00 5.91 9.76
C VAL A 134 -14.36 6.19 11.12
N LEU A 135 -13.67 5.19 11.67
CA LEU A 135 -12.86 5.38 12.86
C LEU A 135 -11.41 5.48 12.43
N ALA A 136 -10.68 6.44 12.99
CA ALA A 136 -9.27 6.66 12.70
C ALA A 136 -8.49 6.93 13.98
N LEU A 137 -7.20 6.63 13.93
CA LEU A 137 -6.21 6.94 14.96
C LEU A 137 -5.13 7.79 14.31
N THR A 138 -4.62 8.77 15.06
CA THR A 138 -3.48 9.58 14.63
C THR A 138 -2.70 10.12 15.83
N ASN A 139 -1.38 10.28 15.67
CA ASN A 139 -0.53 10.97 16.64
C ASN A 139 0.05 12.29 16.11
N ILE A 140 -0.31 12.72 14.89
CA ILE A 140 0.22 13.94 14.25
C ILE A 140 -0.80 15.07 14.12
N HIS A 141 -2.10 14.76 14.12
CA HIS A 141 -3.15 15.76 13.89
C HIS A 141 -3.79 16.26 15.19
N THR A 142 -4.41 17.43 15.12
CA THR A 142 -5.21 18.05 16.19
C THR A 142 -6.52 18.58 15.59
N VAL A 143 -7.58 18.69 16.40
CA VAL A 143 -8.98 18.97 15.95
C VAL A 143 -9.53 20.26 16.58
N ASP A 144 -8.70 21.00 17.30
CA ASP A 144 -9.05 22.27 17.96
C ASP A 144 -8.81 23.50 17.06
N THR A 145 -8.09 23.35 15.95
CA THR A 145 -7.73 24.43 15.03
C THR A 145 -8.75 24.64 13.90
N THR A 146 -8.78 25.87 13.39
CA THR A 146 -9.57 26.29 12.21
C THR A 146 -9.26 25.49 10.94
N GLU A 147 -8.13 24.78 10.90
CA GLU A 147 -7.67 23.95 9.80
C GLU A 147 -8.12 22.49 9.89
N THR A 148 -9.08 22.16 10.76
CA THR A 148 -9.57 20.78 10.91
C THR A 148 -10.15 20.21 9.62
N PHE A 149 -10.72 21.07 8.77
CA PHE A 149 -11.33 20.69 7.49
C PHE A 149 -10.62 21.36 6.31
N ARG A 150 -10.52 20.62 5.20
CA ARG A 150 -9.99 21.09 3.92
C ARG A 150 -11.02 20.84 2.82
N ASP A 151 -11.23 21.84 1.98
CA ASP A 151 -12.09 21.71 0.81
C ASP A 151 -11.44 20.79 -0.23
N LYS A 152 -12.22 19.80 -0.67
CA LYS A 152 -11.79 18.86 -1.70
C LYS A 152 -12.91 18.62 -2.69
N VAL A 153 -12.57 18.69 -3.97
CA VAL A 153 -13.46 18.29 -5.06
C VAL A 153 -13.67 16.78 -5.00
N ARG A 154 -14.89 16.35 -4.66
CA ARG A 154 -15.27 14.93 -4.59
C ARG A 154 -16.23 14.58 -5.71
N ARG A 155 -16.18 13.32 -6.18
CA ARG A 155 -17.16 12.76 -7.11
C ARG A 155 -18.33 12.18 -6.32
N ARG A 156 -19.54 12.47 -6.78
CA ARG A 156 -20.76 11.92 -6.19
C ARG A 156 -20.77 10.39 -6.30
N PRO A 157 -21.05 9.65 -5.21
CA PRO A 157 -21.15 8.20 -5.24
C PRO A 157 -22.24 7.70 -6.21
N ALA A 158 -21.99 6.58 -6.88
CA ALA A 158 -22.93 5.96 -7.81
C ALA A 158 -24.23 5.51 -7.11
N LYS A 159 -25.35 5.54 -7.85
CA LYS A 159 -26.68 5.13 -7.32
C LYS A 159 -26.73 3.65 -6.90
N THR A 160 -25.87 2.81 -7.47
CA THR A 160 -25.74 1.37 -7.18
C THR A 160 -25.18 1.07 -5.79
N SER A 161 -24.57 2.05 -5.12
CA SER A 161 -24.10 1.85 -3.75
C SER A 161 -25.26 2.00 -2.78
N THR A 162 -25.80 0.86 -2.32
CA THR A 162 -26.93 0.77 -1.38
C THR A 162 -26.67 1.53 -0.08
N SER A 163 -25.42 1.66 0.32
CA SER A 163 -25.04 2.38 1.54
C SER A 163 -24.92 3.89 1.32
N ALA A 164 -24.59 4.38 0.11
CA ALA A 164 -24.19 5.76 -0.22
C ALA A 164 -25.21 6.89 0.00
N ARG A 165 -26.33 6.68 0.70
CA ARG A 165 -27.41 7.69 0.78
C ARG A 165 -26.96 8.96 1.50
N GLN A 166 -26.33 8.82 2.67
CA GLN A 166 -25.88 9.97 3.47
C GLN A 166 -24.76 10.74 2.78
N ALA A 167 -23.75 10.04 2.27
CA ALA A 167 -22.67 10.66 1.50
C ALA A 167 -23.14 11.30 0.19
N ARG A 168 -24.29 10.92 -0.38
CA ARG A 168 -24.87 11.56 -1.58
C ARG A 168 -25.66 12.83 -1.29
N ALA A 169 -26.25 12.96 -0.09
CA ALA A 169 -27.06 14.10 0.30
C ALA A 169 -26.35 15.46 0.07
N PRO A 170 -25.08 15.67 0.46
CA PRO A 170 -24.42 16.97 0.28
C PRO A 170 -24.19 17.35 -1.19
N PHE A 171 -24.19 16.40 -2.13
CA PHE A 171 -23.96 16.65 -3.55
C PHE A 171 -25.18 17.21 -4.30
N GLY A 172 -26.39 17.07 -3.76
CA GLY A 172 -27.62 17.45 -4.48
C GLY A 172 -27.74 16.72 -5.82
N ASN A 173 -27.85 17.47 -6.93
CA ASN A 173 -27.87 16.91 -8.28
C ASN A 173 -26.52 16.95 -9.01
N GLN A 174 -25.49 17.56 -8.41
CA GLN A 174 -24.21 17.76 -9.06
C GLN A 174 -23.39 16.46 -9.10
N PRO A 175 -22.71 16.13 -10.22
CA PRO A 175 -21.87 14.94 -10.32
C PRO A 175 -20.57 15.08 -9.50
N THR A 176 -20.12 16.31 -9.29
CA THR A 176 -18.90 16.66 -8.57
C THR A 176 -19.21 17.89 -7.72
N LYS A 177 -18.69 17.93 -6.49
CA LYS A 177 -18.89 19.07 -5.60
C LYS A 177 -17.67 19.24 -4.69
N GLU A 178 -17.33 20.48 -4.41
CA GLU A 178 -16.35 20.84 -3.40
C GLU A 178 -16.95 20.68 -2.00
N LEU A 179 -16.30 19.87 -1.18
CA LEU A 179 -16.78 19.50 0.14
C LEU A 179 -15.62 19.59 1.14
N ALA A 180 -15.83 20.32 2.22
CA ALA A 180 -14.94 20.36 3.37
C ALA A 180 -14.90 18.97 4.02
N ILE A 181 -13.74 18.30 4.03
CA ILE A 181 -13.52 17.01 4.70
C ILE A 181 -12.41 17.14 5.74
N PRO A 182 -12.40 16.30 6.80
CA PRO A 182 -11.34 16.38 7.79
C PRO A 182 -9.95 16.16 7.16
N VAL A 183 -8.99 17.00 7.52
CA VAL A 183 -7.61 16.92 6.98
C VAL A 183 -7.00 15.54 7.22
N VAL A 184 -7.23 14.94 8.37
CA VAL A 184 -6.77 13.58 8.71
C VAL A 184 -7.21 12.54 7.67
N ILE A 185 -8.45 12.66 7.19
CA ILE A 185 -9.02 11.73 6.21
C ILE A 185 -8.48 12.03 4.82
N ASP A 186 -8.29 13.30 4.49
CA ASP A 186 -7.67 13.70 3.23
C ASP A 186 -6.24 13.15 3.11
N ASP A 187 -5.42 13.40 4.13
CA ASP A 187 -4.04 12.94 4.20
C ASP A 187 -3.97 11.40 4.18
N TYR A 188 -4.82 10.71 4.96
CA TYR A 188 -4.90 9.25 4.91
C TYR A 188 -5.17 8.73 3.50
N ASN A 189 -6.17 9.28 2.81
CA ASN A 189 -6.52 8.84 1.46
C ASN A 189 -5.43 9.15 0.44
N HIS A 190 -4.64 10.21 0.65
CA HIS A 190 -3.54 10.56 -0.23
C HIS A 190 -2.37 9.58 -0.12
N TYR A 191 -1.99 9.19 1.10
CA TYR A 191 -0.73 8.46 1.33
C TYR A 191 -0.87 6.93 1.52
N ILE A 192 -2.06 6.40 1.84
CA ILE A 192 -2.23 4.96 2.14
C ILE A 192 -1.91 4.03 0.95
N GLY A 193 -1.98 4.53 -0.28
CA GLY A 193 -1.90 3.72 -1.51
C GLY A 193 -0.48 3.27 -1.91
N GLY A 194 0.57 3.63 -1.17
CA GLY A 194 1.96 3.37 -1.57
C GLY A 194 2.28 1.90 -1.89
N VAL A 195 1.80 0.97 -1.06
CA VAL A 195 2.01 -0.48 -1.24
C VAL A 195 1.15 -1.03 -2.39
N ASP A 196 -0.07 -0.52 -2.54
CA ASP A 196 -0.98 -0.96 -3.60
C ASP A 196 -0.44 -0.57 -4.99
N ILE A 197 0.19 0.60 -5.12
CA ILE A 197 0.86 1.02 -6.35
C ILE A 197 2.00 0.05 -6.71
N ALA A 198 2.84 -0.34 -5.74
CA ALA A 198 3.91 -1.30 -5.96
C ALA A 198 3.35 -2.65 -6.43
N ASN A 199 2.28 -3.13 -5.78
CA ASN A 199 1.63 -4.38 -6.15
C ASN A 199 0.94 -4.31 -7.52
N GLN A 200 0.41 -3.15 -7.92
CA GLN A 200 -0.16 -2.94 -9.24
C GLN A 200 0.89 -3.08 -10.35
N PHE A 201 2.03 -2.38 -10.22
CA PHE A 201 3.14 -2.51 -11.18
C PHE A 201 3.72 -3.93 -11.21
N ARG A 202 3.76 -4.61 -10.06
CA ARG A 202 4.16 -6.02 -10.01
C ARG A 202 3.19 -6.91 -10.79
N ALA A 203 1.89 -6.76 -10.55
CA ALA A 203 0.84 -7.60 -11.14
C ALA A 203 0.69 -7.40 -12.65
N GLU A 204 1.02 -6.22 -13.18
CA GLU A 204 0.95 -5.94 -14.61
C GLU A 204 1.95 -6.78 -15.45
N TYR A 205 3.15 -7.04 -14.91
CA TYR A 205 4.19 -7.82 -15.59
C TYR A 205 4.88 -8.81 -14.63
N GLU A 206 4.09 -9.72 -14.07
CA GLU A 206 4.55 -10.78 -13.16
C GLU A 206 5.48 -11.78 -13.85
N THR A 207 6.63 -12.09 -13.24
CA THR A 207 7.58 -13.11 -13.76
C THR A 207 7.39 -14.50 -13.17
N HIS A 208 6.41 -14.64 -12.27
CA HIS A 208 6.13 -15.87 -11.57
C HIS A 208 5.82 -17.02 -12.55
N ARG A 209 6.43 -18.17 -12.27
CA ARG A 209 6.19 -19.42 -12.99
C ARG A 209 5.81 -20.50 -11.99
N THR A 210 4.98 -21.44 -12.44
CA THR A 210 4.70 -22.66 -11.67
C THR A 210 6.02 -23.36 -11.37
N ALA A 211 6.35 -23.49 -10.09
CA ALA A 211 7.58 -24.09 -9.61
C ALA A 211 7.27 -25.03 -8.44
N PHE A 212 8.02 -26.13 -8.33
CA PHE A 212 7.80 -27.14 -7.29
C PHE A 212 8.39 -26.73 -5.93
N PRO A 213 9.61 -26.17 -5.83
CA PRO A 213 10.11 -25.72 -4.54
C PRO A 213 9.35 -24.49 -4.03
N THR A 214 8.95 -24.54 -2.76
CA THR A 214 8.11 -23.52 -2.10
C THR A 214 8.77 -22.14 -2.00
N TRP A 215 10.09 -22.04 -2.13
CA TRP A 215 10.82 -20.78 -2.08
C TRP A 215 10.86 -20.03 -3.42
N TRP A 216 10.63 -20.68 -4.56
CA TRP A 216 10.66 -20.01 -5.88
C TRP A 216 9.65 -18.87 -6.01
N PRO A 217 8.40 -18.99 -5.53
CA PRO A 217 7.47 -17.86 -5.50
C PRO A 217 8.03 -16.61 -4.82
N LEU A 218 8.78 -16.76 -3.73
CA LEU A 218 9.43 -15.64 -3.04
C LEU A 218 10.57 -15.06 -3.89
N PHE A 219 11.35 -15.91 -4.56
CA PHE A 219 12.41 -15.46 -5.48
C PHE A 219 11.85 -14.65 -6.65
N TYR A 220 10.83 -15.15 -7.35
CA TYR A 220 10.19 -14.42 -8.46
C TYR A 220 9.60 -13.09 -7.98
N TRP A 221 8.95 -13.10 -6.81
CA TRP A 221 8.42 -11.88 -6.24
C TRP A 221 9.54 -10.85 -5.94
N MET A 222 10.68 -11.28 -5.40
CA MET A 222 11.83 -10.39 -5.16
C MET A 222 12.38 -9.79 -6.47
N VAL A 223 12.46 -10.59 -7.54
CA VAL A 223 12.87 -10.11 -8.85
C VAL A 223 11.88 -9.06 -9.38
N ASP A 224 10.58 -9.32 -9.30
CA ASP A 224 9.57 -8.37 -9.77
C ASP A 224 9.63 -7.05 -8.99
N ILE A 225 9.76 -7.10 -7.67
CA ILE A 225 9.89 -5.90 -6.84
C ILE A 225 11.20 -5.16 -7.13
N ALA A 226 12.31 -5.85 -7.37
CA ALA A 226 13.56 -5.21 -7.76
C ALA A 226 13.41 -4.41 -9.07
N VAL A 227 12.68 -4.97 -10.05
CA VAL A 227 12.36 -4.27 -11.31
C VAL A 227 11.45 -3.06 -11.07
N VAL A 228 10.43 -3.19 -10.22
CA VAL A 228 9.54 -2.07 -9.84
C VAL A 228 10.34 -0.97 -9.16
N ASN A 229 11.18 -1.29 -8.18
CA ASN A 229 12.02 -0.32 -7.48
C ASN A 229 12.99 0.39 -8.43
N ALA A 230 13.65 -0.35 -9.33
CA ALA A 230 14.54 0.23 -10.33
C ALA A 230 13.81 1.19 -11.27
N TYR A 231 12.59 0.85 -11.70
CA TYR A 231 11.74 1.74 -12.48
C TYR A 231 11.39 3.02 -11.70
N ARG A 232 11.01 2.90 -10.42
CA ARG A 232 10.70 4.07 -9.59
C ARG A 232 11.90 5.00 -9.43
N LEU A 233 13.11 4.46 -9.24
CA LEU A 233 14.34 5.25 -9.20
C LEU A 233 14.60 5.97 -10.53
N CYS A 234 14.40 5.28 -11.66
CA CYS A 234 14.53 5.89 -12.99
C CYS A 234 13.55 7.06 -13.18
N VAL A 235 12.28 6.89 -12.78
CA VAL A 235 11.28 7.97 -12.85
C VAL A 235 11.66 9.15 -11.94
N LEU A 236 12.20 8.90 -10.75
CA LEU A 236 12.68 9.96 -9.86
C LEU A 236 13.83 10.74 -10.49
N GLN A 237 14.82 10.05 -11.05
CA GLN A 237 15.95 10.68 -11.75
C GLN A 237 15.48 11.52 -12.96
N GLN A 238 14.50 11.05 -13.72
CA GLN A 238 13.94 11.79 -14.85
C GLN A 238 13.18 13.05 -14.43
N LYS A 239 12.50 12.99 -13.28
CA LYS A 239 11.86 14.17 -12.68
C LYS A 239 12.89 15.21 -12.24
N GLU A 240 13.98 14.79 -11.62
CA GLU A 240 15.09 15.68 -11.25
C GLU A 240 15.74 16.33 -12.49
N ALA A 241 15.89 15.57 -13.57
CA ALA A 241 16.37 16.04 -14.86
C ALA A 241 15.35 16.86 -15.67
N LYS A 242 14.12 17.06 -15.15
CA LYS A 242 13.02 17.81 -15.80
C LYS A 242 12.65 17.30 -17.20
N ILE A 243 12.69 15.99 -17.41
CA ILE A 243 12.26 15.38 -18.69
C ILE A 243 10.73 15.43 -18.79
N GLU A 244 10.20 16.03 -19.86
CA GLU A 244 8.75 16.23 -20.05
C GLU A 244 7.95 14.93 -20.18
N HIS A 245 8.57 13.90 -20.76
CA HIS A 245 7.93 12.60 -21.01
C HIS A 245 8.69 11.49 -20.28
N PRO A 246 8.28 11.13 -19.06
CA PRO A 246 8.92 10.05 -18.32
C PRO A 246 8.71 8.72 -19.05
N VAL A 247 9.71 7.84 -18.95
CA VAL A 247 9.68 6.52 -19.55
C VAL A 247 8.50 5.73 -18.98
N THR A 248 7.74 5.10 -19.87
CA THR A 248 6.63 4.22 -19.45
C THR A 248 7.17 2.92 -18.87
N TYR A 249 6.43 2.30 -17.95
CA TYR A 249 6.88 1.07 -17.30
C TYR A 249 7.15 -0.07 -18.30
N LEU A 250 6.32 -0.21 -19.34
CA LEU A 250 6.54 -1.16 -20.44
C LEU A 250 7.87 -0.89 -21.16
N SER A 251 8.11 0.36 -21.56
CA SER A 251 9.33 0.74 -22.29
C SER A 251 10.57 0.50 -21.43
N PHE A 252 10.51 0.84 -20.14
CA PHE A 252 11.57 0.55 -19.18
C PHE A 252 11.88 -0.95 -19.13
N ARG A 253 10.86 -1.82 -19.03
CA ARG A 253 11.06 -3.27 -19.00
C ARG A 253 11.64 -3.83 -20.30
N GLN A 254 11.22 -3.31 -21.46
CA GLN A 254 11.79 -3.70 -22.76
C GLN A 254 13.28 -3.36 -22.82
N GLN A 255 13.66 -2.15 -22.42
CA GLN A 255 15.06 -1.72 -22.36
C GLN A 255 15.87 -2.57 -21.39
N LEU A 256 15.33 -2.84 -20.20
CA LEU A 256 15.96 -3.71 -19.20
C LEU A 256 16.18 -5.12 -19.75
N TYR A 257 15.19 -5.69 -20.43
CA TYR A 257 15.29 -7.01 -21.03
C TYR A 257 16.41 -7.07 -22.09
N ILE A 258 16.46 -6.09 -22.99
CA ILE A 258 17.51 -6.00 -24.02
C ILE A 258 18.88 -5.88 -23.35
N ALA A 259 19.03 -4.99 -22.37
CA ALA A 259 20.29 -4.79 -21.65
C ALA A 259 20.76 -6.06 -20.93
N LEU A 260 19.85 -6.83 -20.33
CA LEU A 260 20.19 -8.11 -19.68
C LEU A 260 20.61 -9.18 -20.69
N LEU A 261 19.93 -9.27 -21.83
CA LEU A 261 20.31 -10.20 -22.90
C LEU A 261 21.68 -9.85 -23.48
N ASP A 262 21.90 -8.56 -23.74
CA ASP A 262 23.15 -8.08 -24.30
C ASP A 262 24.32 -8.29 -23.34
N ASN A 263 24.09 -8.39 -22.03
CA ASN A 263 25.12 -8.73 -21.04
C ASN A 263 25.24 -10.24 -20.75
N SER A 264 24.37 -11.08 -21.32
CA SER A 264 24.43 -12.52 -21.12
C SER A 264 25.51 -13.17 -21.97
N LYS A 265 26.51 -13.77 -21.32
CA LYS A 265 27.59 -14.52 -21.99
C LYS A 265 27.06 -15.64 -22.90
N LYS A 266 25.99 -16.34 -22.48
CA LYS A 266 25.36 -17.41 -23.26
C LYS A 266 24.71 -16.88 -24.53
N VAL A 267 24.01 -15.74 -24.44
CA VAL A 267 23.34 -15.11 -25.58
C VAL A 267 24.37 -14.52 -26.54
N ARG A 268 25.44 -13.90 -26.02
CA ARG A 268 26.57 -13.43 -26.84
C ARG A 268 27.21 -14.58 -27.61
N ALA A 269 27.48 -15.71 -26.94
CA ALA A 269 28.04 -16.90 -27.57
C ALA A 269 27.11 -17.47 -28.67
N LEU A 270 25.79 -17.57 -28.39
CA LEU A 270 24.80 -18.01 -29.37
C LEU A 270 24.68 -17.05 -30.57
N ARG A 271 24.72 -15.73 -30.34
CA ARG A 271 24.73 -14.73 -31.43
C ARG A 271 25.98 -14.86 -32.28
N LEU A 272 27.17 -15.02 -31.68
CA LEU A 272 28.42 -15.26 -32.39
C LEU A 272 28.35 -16.51 -33.26
N VAL A 273 27.84 -17.62 -32.72
CA VAL A 273 27.63 -18.87 -33.48
C VAL A 273 26.69 -18.64 -34.65
N LEU A 274 25.53 -17.99 -34.44
CA LEU A 274 24.55 -17.70 -35.49
C LEU A 274 25.05 -16.70 -36.54
N THR A 275 25.94 -15.77 -36.19
CA THR A 275 26.57 -14.85 -37.16
C THR A 275 27.69 -15.51 -37.96
N LEU A 276 28.32 -16.55 -37.42
CA LEU A 276 29.41 -17.30 -38.07
C LEU A 276 28.90 -18.48 -38.90
N THR A 277 27.64 -18.90 -38.72
CA THR A 277 26.98 -19.87 -39.60
C THR A 277 25.99 -19.15 -40.52
N PRO A 278 26.37 -18.83 -41.78
CA PRO A 278 25.38 -18.41 -42.75
C PRO A 278 24.40 -19.57 -42.98
N CYS A 279 23.10 -19.27 -42.93
CA CYS A 279 22.00 -20.20 -43.16
C CYS A 279 22.35 -21.31 -44.16
N ARG A 280 22.63 -22.52 -43.65
CA ARG A 280 22.25 -23.74 -44.38
C ARG A 280 20.84 -24.08 -43.94
N THR A 281 19.92 -23.86 -44.87
CA THR A 281 18.55 -24.39 -44.93
C THR A 281 18.38 -25.66 -44.10
N PHE A 282 17.72 -25.53 -42.94
CA PHE A 282 17.05 -26.64 -42.27
C PHE A 282 15.72 -26.88 -42.99
N ILE A 283 15.76 -27.58 -44.12
CA ILE A 283 14.59 -28.23 -44.72
C ILE A 283 14.98 -29.69 -44.94
N SER A 284 14.04 -30.57 -44.57
CA SER A 284 14.05 -32.04 -44.62
C SER A 284 15.00 -32.77 -43.66
N GLU A 285 14.46 -33.21 -42.52
CA GLU A 285 14.28 -34.65 -42.23
C GLU A 285 13.58 -34.80 -40.86
N PHE A 286 12.25 -34.76 -40.90
CA PHE A 286 11.39 -35.29 -39.83
C PHE A 286 10.40 -36.25 -40.47
N HIS A 287 10.93 -37.35 -41.02
CA HIS A 287 10.17 -38.55 -41.32
C HIS A 287 11.09 -39.77 -41.16
N ARG A 288 11.19 -40.25 -39.92
CA ARG A 288 11.03 -41.66 -39.55
C ARG A 288 11.07 -41.81 -38.03
#